data_AF-A0A0K6FSP7-F1
#
_entry.id   AF-A0A0K6FSP7-F1
#
_cell.length_a   1.000
_cell.length_b   1.000
_cell.length_c   1.000
_cell.angle_alpha   90.00
_cell.angle_beta   90.00
_cell.angle_gamma   90.00
#
_symmetry.space_group_name_H-M   'P 1'
#
loop_
_entity.id
_entity.type
_entity.pdbx_description
1 polymer ?
#
loop_
_entity_poly.entity_id
_entity_poly.type
_entity_poly.pdbx_seq_one_letter_code
_entity_poly.pdbx_strand_id
1 'polypeptide(L)'
;MAEIMNLFPNGMTPKTEMVGFYMTVVYVLLIGFCVLLITARNPETKETLVNGVGLRLVVVNWLMTAWAALWALQLFIPSTIVLGIVALLLGWIAFSLFWYTPGGPLTRPFDNLFIHSPLKLWFLITLTLDFPLSLFIALEWNYPYTRPDMYARKQWEAFAFIVSMHTAGVIWVFFRQDLVVTIGGLWIVLSIMLRRPKAAPVFAVLIIFAVLYPLTYISTMAWKRLRRHEQDEGRIALPPDEDEPVPENGYENGGAVNQEDAAVWGGDERR
;
A
#
# COMPACT_ATOMS: atom_id res chain seq x y z
N MET A 1 2.82 2.97 -25.96
CA MET A 1 3.79 2.47 -24.95
C MET A 1 4.57 1.24 -25.44
N ALA A 2 3.91 0.19 -25.94
CA ALA A 2 4.57 -1.02 -26.43
C ALA A 2 5.68 -0.77 -27.48
N GLU A 3 5.39 0.08 -28.47
CA GLU A 3 6.34 0.42 -29.53
C GLU A 3 7.58 1.14 -28.99
N ILE A 4 7.39 2.10 -28.09
CA ILE A 4 8.48 2.85 -27.45
C ILE A 4 9.36 1.91 -26.61
N MET A 5 8.77 0.96 -25.88
CA MET A 5 9.53 -0.05 -25.13
C MET A 5 10.34 -0.99 -26.03
N ASN A 6 9.90 -1.21 -27.27
CA ASN A 6 10.67 -1.97 -28.26
C ASN A 6 11.80 -1.13 -28.87
N LEU A 7 11.57 0.18 -29.06
CA LEU A 7 12.58 1.12 -29.58
C LEU A 7 13.70 1.40 -28.58
N PHE A 8 13.37 1.49 -27.29
CA PHE A 8 14.30 1.80 -26.20
C PHE A 8 14.36 0.69 -25.14
N PRO A 9 14.86 -0.51 -25.48
CA PRO A 9 14.95 -1.60 -24.53
C PRO A 9 16.04 -1.34 -23.48
N ASN A 10 15.76 -1.74 -22.25
CA ASN A 10 16.67 -1.64 -21.10
C ASN A 10 16.54 -2.86 -20.17
N GLY A 11 17.36 -2.91 -19.12
CA GLY A 11 17.40 -4.02 -18.17
C GLY A 11 16.06 -4.28 -17.46
N MET A 12 15.21 -3.26 -17.32
CA MET A 12 13.92 -3.32 -16.63
C MET A 12 12.71 -3.41 -17.56
N THR A 13 12.90 -3.41 -18.88
CA THR A 13 11.77 -3.47 -19.83
C THR A 13 10.90 -4.70 -19.56
N PRO A 14 9.61 -4.52 -19.25
CA PRO A 14 8.69 -5.60 -18.92
C PRO A 14 8.02 -6.17 -20.18
N LYS A 15 7.30 -7.29 -20.01
CA LYS A 15 6.37 -7.80 -21.02
C LYS A 15 5.13 -6.89 -21.07
N THR A 16 4.94 -6.19 -22.19
CA THR A 16 3.91 -5.14 -22.29
C THR A 16 2.49 -5.63 -22.03
N GLU A 17 2.14 -6.85 -22.45
CA GLU A 17 0.82 -7.45 -22.18
C GLU A 17 0.52 -7.52 -20.68
N MET A 18 1.51 -7.87 -19.86
CA MET A 18 1.33 -8.00 -18.41
C MET A 18 1.19 -6.64 -17.73
N VAL A 19 1.90 -5.63 -18.23
CA VAL A 19 1.74 -4.24 -17.77
C VAL A 19 0.36 -3.71 -18.15
N GLY A 20 -0.10 -3.99 -19.36
CA GLY A 20 -1.45 -3.62 -19.81
C GLY A 20 -2.53 -4.26 -18.93
N PHE A 21 -2.39 -5.54 -18.59
CA PHE A 21 -3.30 -6.20 -17.65
C PHE A 21 -3.27 -5.56 -16.26
N TYR A 22 -2.07 -5.28 -15.72
CA TYR A 22 -1.93 -4.60 -14.43
C TYR A 22 -2.63 -3.24 -14.42
N MET A 23 -2.38 -2.43 -15.44
CA MET A 23 -3.01 -1.11 -15.57
C MET A 23 -4.53 -1.23 -15.70
N THR A 24 -5.03 -2.23 -16.44
CA THR A 24 -6.47 -2.49 -16.54
C THR A 24 -7.09 -2.77 -15.17
N VAL A 25 -6.46 -3.61 -14.36
CA VAL A 25 -6.91 -3.89 -12.98
C VAL A 25 -6.90 -2.61 -12.14
N VAL A 26 -5.83 -1.81 -12.21
CA VAL A 26 -5.74 -0.53 -11.50
C VAL A 26 -6.88 0.41 -11.91
N TYR A 27 -7.15 0.56 -13.21
CA TYR A 27 -8.24 1.42 -13.69
C TYR A 27 -9.62 0.94 -13.25
N VAL A 28 -9.88 -0.38 -13.28
CA VAL A 28 -11.14 -0.95 -12.77
C VAL A 28 -11.31 -0.64 -11.28
N LEU A 29 -10.25 -0.77 -10.49
CA LEU A 29 -10.27 -0.44 -9.07
C LEU A 29 -10.45 1.07 -8.83
N LEU A 30 -9.85 1.94 -9.67
CA LEU A 30 -10.06 3.39 -9.62
C LEU A 30 -11.51 3.77 -9.93
N ILE A 31 -12.13 3.13 -10.92
CA ILE A 31 -13.56 3.34 -11.21
C ILE A 31 -14.39 2.92 -9.99
N GLY A 32 -14.08 1.77 -9.39
CA GLY A 32 -14.72 1.32 -8.13
C GLY A 32 -14.55 2.32 -6.99
N PHE A 33 -13.35 2.89 -6.83
CA PHE A 33 -13.08 3.95 -5.88
C PHE A 33 -13.98 5.17 -6.13
N CYS A 34 -14.06 5.65 -7.38
CA CYS A 34 -14.93 6.78 -7.77
C CYS A 34 -16.41 6.51 -7.46
N VAL A 35 -16.91 5.31 -7.72
CA VAL A 35 -18.29 4.91 -7.39
C VAL A 35 -18.50 4.94 -5.87
N LEU A 36 -17.55 4.42 -5.09
CA LEU A 36 -17.62 4.48 -3.63
C LEU A 36 -17.65 5.91 -3.09
N LEU A 37 -16.99 6.88 -3.74
CA LEU A 37 -17.06 8.29 -3.33
C LEU A 37 -18.49 8.82 -3.37
N ILE A 38 -19.25 8.43 -4.38
CA ILE A 38 -20.62 8.89 -4.59
C ILE A 38 -21.55 8.17 -3.61
N THR A 39 -21.32 6.88 -3.36
CA THR A 39 -22.20 6.07 -2.51
C THR A 39 -21.89 6.16 -1.01
N ALA A 40 -20.67 6.58 -0.62
CA ALA A 40 -20.25 6.63 0.77
C ALA A 40 -21.03 7.70 1.55
N ARG A 41 -21.86 7.23 2.50
CA ARG A 41 -22.66 8.10 3.38
C ARG A 41 -21.95 8.42 4.70
N ASN A 42 -20.86 7.73 5.02
CA ASN A 42 -20.17 7.85 6.31
C ASN A 42 -19.33 9.13 6.41
N PRO A 43 -19.42 9.90 7.52
CA PRO A 43 -18.69 11.15 7.69
C PRO A 43 -17.17 10.95 7.79
N GLU A 44 -16.71 9.90 8.46
CA GLU A 44 -15.26 9.58 8.60
C GLU A 44 -14.58 9.29 7.24
N THR A 45 -15.27 8.56 6.36
CA THR A 45 -14.78 8.27 5.01
C THR A 45 -14.70 9.54 4.19
N LYS A 46 -15.70 10.44 4.31
CA LYS A 46 -15.72 11.73 3.60
C LYS A 46 -14.59 12.64 4.04
N GLU A 47 -14.30 12.73 5.34
CA GLU A 47 -13.21 13.58 5.85
C GLU A 47 -11.85 13.11 5.35
N THR A 48 -11.57 11.81 5.46
CA THR A 48 -10.34 11.19 4.93
C THR A 48 -10.22 11.44 3.42
N LEU A 49 -11.35 11.41 2.71
CA LEU A 49 -11.36 11.62 1.28
C LEU A 49 -11.09 13.05 0.87
N VAL A 50 -11.78 14.01 1.49
CA VAL A 50 -11.71 15.42 1.12
C VAL A 50 -10.38 16.02 1.55
N ASN A 51 -9.92 15.70 2.76
CA ASN A 51 -8.70 16.30 3.33
C ASN A 51 -7.43 15.50 2.98
N GLY A 52 -7.53 14.17 2.82
CA GLY A 52 -6.38 13.30 2.61
C GLY A 52 -6.07 12.99 1.14
N VAL A 53 -7.09 12.78 0.31
CA VAL A 53 -6.91 12.12 -1.00
C VAL A 53 -7.39 12.97 -2.18
N GLY A 54 -8.49 13.70 -2.04
CA GLY A 54 -9.28 14.25 -3.15
C GLY A 54 -8.50 15.17 -4.09
N LEU A 55 -8.01 16.31 -3.59
CA LEU A 55 -7.30 17.28 -4.44
C LEU A 55 -6.01 16.69 -5.03
N ARG A 56 -5.26 15.93 -4.23
CA ARG A 56 -4.00 15.30 -4.65
C ARG A 56 -4.23 14.29 -5.77
N LEU A 57 -5.29 13.49 -5.68
CA LEU A 57 -5.65 12.50 -6.69
C LEU A 57 -6.08 13.15 -8.00
N VAL A 58 -6.77 14.30 -7.96
CA VAL A 58 -7.09 15.08 -9.17
C VAL A 58 -5.81 15.55 -9.85
N VAL A 59 -4.87 16.14 -9.08
CA VAL A 59 -3.57 16.58 -9.61
C VAL A 59 -2.79 15.41 -10.20
N VAL A 60 -2.76 14.25 -9.53
CA VAL A 60 -2.12 13.03 -10.05
C VAL A 60 -2.71 12.60 -11.39
N ASN A 61 -4.04 12.61 -11.56
CA ASN A 61 -4.68 12.24 -12.82
C ASN A 61 -4.31 13.20 -13.97
N TRP A 62 -4.28 14.50 -13.70
CA TRP A 62 -3.85 15.50 -14.68
C TRP A 62 -2.38 15.32 -15.06
N LEU A 63 -1.50 15.14 -14.08
CA LEU A 63 -0.08 14.90 -14.31
C LEU A 63 0.16 13.58 -15.06
N MET A 64 -0.61 12.53 -14.79
CA MET A 64 -0.52 11.27 -15.52
C MET A 64 -0.97 11.38 -16.97
N THR A 65 -1.96 12.23 -17.24
CA THR A 65 -2.37 12.57 -18.61
C THR A 65 -1.27 13.37 -19.32
N ALA A 66 -0.69 14.37 -18.66
CA ALA A 66 0.43 15.15 -19.19
C ALA A 66 1.66 14.26 -19.44
N TRP A 67 1.96 13.33 -18.53
CA TRP A 67 3.01 12.35 -18.69
C TRP A 67 2.80 11.48 -19.92
N ALA A 68 1.59 10.95 -20.13
CA ALA A 68 1.29 10.12 -21.30
C ALA A 68 1.52 10.90 -22.61
N ALA A 69 1.17 12.19 -22.65
CA ALA A 69 1.46 13.07 -23.79
C ALA A 69 2.96 13.31 -23.99
N LEU A 70 3.71 13.63 -22.93
CA LEU A 70 5.16 13.81 -22.97
C LEU A 70 5.88 12.54 -23.44
N TRP A 71 5.43 11.38 -22.96
CA TRP A 71 5.94 10.08 -23.36
C TRP A 71 5.69 9.79 -24.84
N ALA A 72 4.48 10.10 -25.34
CA ALA A 72 4.13 9.94 -26.74
C ALA A 72 4.99 10.82 -27.66
N LEU A 73 5.32 12.03 -27.21
CA LEU A 73 6.22 12.96 -27.90
C LEU A 73 7.72 12.62 -27.73
N GLN A 74 8.06 11.53 -27.05
CA GLN A 74 9.44 11.11 -26.75
C GLN A 74 10.24 12.14 -25.92
N LEU A 75 9.56 12.99 -25.17
CA LEU A 75 10.18 13.96 -24.27
C LEU A 75 10.48 13.30 -22.91
N PHE A 76 11.49 12.42 -22.89
CA PHE A 76 11.77 11.54 -21.75
C PHE A 76 12.24 12.28 -20.48
N ILE A 77 13.00 13.37 -20.62
CA ILE A 77 13.44 14.19 -19.47
C ILE A 77 12.25 14.81 -18.73
N PRO A 78 11.39 15.64 -19.37
CA PRO A 78 10.24 16.21 -18.67
C PRO A 78 9.23 15.13 -18.26
N SER A 79 9.08 14.05 -19.03
CA SER A 79 8.29 12.87 -18.62
C SER A 79 8.74 12.32 -17.26
N THR A 80 10.05 12.17 -17.07
CA THR A 80 10.63 11.64 -15.83
C THR A 80 10.39 12.58 -14.65
N ILE A 81 10.51 13.89 -14.88
CA ILE A 81 10.21 14.91 -13.85
C ILE A 81 8.74 14.82 -13.42
N VAL A 82 7.82 14.74 -14.38
CA VAL A 82 6.38 14.61 -14.09
C VAL A 82 6.10 13.31 -13.33
N LEU A 83 6.68 12.18 -13.71
CA LEU A 83 6.55 10.93 -12.97
C LEU A 83 7.12 11.01 -11.56
N GLY A 84 8.23 11.73 -11.35
CA GLY A 84 8.78 11.99 -10.02
C GLY A 84 7.78 12.74 -9.13
N ILE A 85 7.13 13.78 -9.67
CA ILE A 85 6.08 14.53 -8.95
C ILE A 85 4.88 13.63 -8.66
N VAL A 86 4.44 12.81 -9.63
CA VAL A 86 3.35 11.85 -9.44
C VAL A 86 3.68 10.83 -8.35
N ALA A 87 4.90 10.27 -8.36
CA ALA A 87 5.35 9.32 -7.35
C ALA A 87 5.35 9.94 -5.96
N LEU A 88 5.79 11.20 -5.82
CA LEU A 88 5.74 11.93 -4.54
C LEU A 88 4.31 12.17 -4.07
N LEU A 89 3.40 12.57 -4.96
CA LEU A 89 1.99 12.78 -4.62
C LEU A 89 1.30 11.47 -4.23
N LEU A 90 1.52 10.39 -4.98
CA LEU A 90 1.00 9.06 -4.67
C LEU A 90 1.59 8.51 -3.36
N GLY A 91 2.88 8.72 -3.11
CA GLY A 91 3.53 8.38 -1.85
C GLY A 91 2.94 9.17 -0.68
N TRP A 92 2.65 10.46 -0.89
CA TRP A 92 1.97 11.29 0.11
C TRP A 92 0.55 10.78 0.39
N ILE A 93 -0.21 10.44 -0.65
CA ILE A 93 -1.54 9.86 -0.51
C ILE A 93 -1.45 8.53 0.27
N ALA A 94 -0.52 7.66 -0.08
CA ALA A 94 -0.30 6.39 0.62
C ALA A 94 0.08 6.59 2.09
N PHE A 95 0.89 7.60 2.41
CA PHE A 95 1.26 7.97 3.77
C PHE A 95 0.07 8.57 4.55
N SER A 96 -0.71 9.45 3.93
CA SER A 96 -1.93 9.98 4.54
C SER A 96 -2.91 8.85 4.85
N LEU A 97 -3.08 7.93 3.91
CA LEU A 97 -3.98 6.79 4.08
C LEU A 97 -3.49 5.81 5.15
N PHE A 98 -2.17 5.72 5.35
CA PHE A 98 -1.58 4.99 6.47
C PHE A 98 -2.03 5.55 7.82
N TRP A 99 -2.10 6.89 7.97
CA TRP A 99 -2.48 7.50 9.25
C TRP A 99 -3.98 7.50 9.52
N TYR A 100 -4.80 7.72 8.49
CA TYR A 100 -6.24 7.95 8.67
C TYR A 100 -7.10 6.68 8.69
N THR A 101 -6.54 5.47 8.73
CA THR A 101 -7.37 4.25 8.67
C THR A 101 -8.01 3.94 10.04
N PRO A 102 -9.32 4.17 10.27
CA PRO A 102 -9.99 3.86 11.52
C PRO A 102 -10.59 2.46 11.41
N GLY A 103 -10.03 1.52 12.17
CA GLY A 103 -10.48 0.12 12.18
C GLY A 103 -9.66 -0.79 11.26
N GLY A 104 -9.28 -1.95 11.77
CA GLY A 104 -8.37 -2.88 11.09
C GLY A 104 -8.92 -3.45 9.76
N PRO A 105 -8.09 -4.19 9.01
CA PRO A 105 -8.42 -4.71 7.67
C PRO A 105 -9.69 -5.57 7.56
N LEU A 106 -10.21 -6.04 8.70
CA LEU A 106 -11.31 -7.02 8.79
C LEU A 106 -12.66 -6.38 9.14
N THR A 107 -12.70 -5.12 9.60
CA THR A 107 -13.97 -4.47 9.97
C THR A 107 -14.71 -3.92 8.75
N ARG A 108 -13.99 -3.54 7.68
CA ARG A 108 -14.55 -3.04 6.41
C ARG A 108 -13.72 -3.50 5.19
N PRO A 109 -13.89 -4.75 4.72
CA PRO A 109 -13.03 -5.32 3.68
C PRO A 109 -13.17 -4.62 2.32
N PHE A 110 -14.38 -4.18 1.96
CA PHE A 110 -14.63 -3.49 0.69
C PHE A 110 -14.06 -2.07 0.67
N ASP A 111 -14.18 -1.32 1.76
CA ASP A 111 -13.58 0.02 1.88
C ASP A 111 -12.06 -0.07 1.76
N ASN A 112 -11.43 -1.03 2.46
CA ASN A 112 -9.97 -1.22 2.37
C ASN A 112 -9.53 -1.70 0.99
N LEU A 113 -10.32 -2.56 0.32
CA LEU A 113 -10.01 -3.02 -1.02
C LEU A 113 -10.07 -1.87 -2.03
N PHE A 114 -11.16 -1.12 -2.10
CA PHE A 114 -11.33 -0.11 -3.15
C PHE A 114 -10.74 1.25 -2.82
N ILE A 115 -10.46 1.58 -1.56
CA ILE A 115 -9.79 2.85 -1.19
C ILE A 115 -8.27 2.64 -1.22
N HIS A 116 -7.76 1.59 -0.57
CA HIS A 116 -6.32 1.44 -0.39
C HIS A 116 -5.66 0.67 -1.53
N SER A 117 -6.31 -0.35 -2.09
CA SER A 117 -5.70 -1.17 -3.14
C SER A 117 -5.33 -0.39 -4.41
N PRO A 118 -6.25 0.38 -5.04
CA PRO A 118 -5.91 1.08 -6.29
C PRO A 118 -4.74 2.04 -6.11
N LEU A 119 -4.73 2.80 -5.00
CA LEU A 119 -3.69 3.79 -4.72
C LEU A 119 -2.33 3.14 -4.46
N LYS A 120 -2.32 2.02 -3.72
CA LYS A 120 -1.10 1.23 -3.48
C LYS A 120 -0.57 0.61 -4.77
N LEU A 121 -1.44 0.00 -5.58
CA LEU A 121 -1.03 -0.62 -6.85
C LEU A 121 -0.53 0.43 -7.83
N TRP A 122 -1.18 1.59 -7.89
CA TRP A 122 -0.74 2.69 -8.75
C TRP A 122 0.60 3.25 -8.29
N PHE A 123 0.76 3.52 -7.00
CA PHE A 123 2.04 3.96 -6.44
C PHE A 123 3.16 2.95 -6.73
N LEU A 124 2.86 1.66 -6.53
CA LEU A 124 3.81 0.57 -6.73
C LEU A 124 4.29 0.52 -8.18
N ILE A 125 3.38 0.48 -9.17
CA ILE A 125 3.80 0.46 -10.58
C ILE A 125 4.55 1.73 -10.99
N THR A 126 4.11 2.90 -10.51
CA THR A 126 4.78 4.15 -10.83
C THR A 126 6.21 4.17 -10.28
N LEU A 127 6.41 3.76 -9.03
CA LEU A 127 7.72 3.80 -8.38
C LEU A 127 8.67 2.70 -8.88
N THR A 128 8.17 1.48 -9.07
CA THR A 128 9.03 0.31 -9.38
C THR A 128 9.20 0.07 -10.87
N LEU A 129 8.36 0.67 -11.72
CA LEU A 129 8.38 0.40 -13.16
C LEU A 129 8.34 1.67 -14.02
N ASP A 130 7.32 2.51 -13.92
CA ASP A 130 7.16 3.64 -14.86
C ASP A 130 8.27 4.69 -14.69
N PHE A 131 8.50 5.14 -13.46
CA PHE A 131 9.56 6.09 -13.13
C PHE A 131 10.94 5.59 -13.55
N PRO A 132 11.40 4.40 -13.14
CA PRO A 132 12.74 3.94 -13.49
C PRO A 132 12.89 3.63 -14.99
N LEU A 133 11.83 3.17 -15.67
CA LEU A 133 11.86 3.00 -17.12
C LEU A 133 12.06 4.36 -17.82
N SER A 134 11.33 5.39 -17.39
CA SER A 134 11.49 6.75 -17.91
C SER A 134 12.87 7.31 -17.62
N LEU A 135 13.36 7.14 -16.40
CA LEU A 135 14.68 7.61 -15.97
C LEU A 135 15.79 6.94 -16.78
N PHE A 136 15.71 5.62 -16.99
CA PHE A 136 16.76 4.89 -17.71
C PHE A 136 16.82 5.28 -19.17
N ILE A 137 15.66 5.54 -19.80
CA ILE A 137 15.63 6.06 -21.17
C ILE A 137 16.15 7.50 -21.22
N ALA A 138 15.79 8.34 -20.25
CA ALA A 138 16.27 9.72 -20.17
C ALA A 138 17.79 9.84 -19.93
N LEU A 139 18.39 8.88 -19.21
CA LEU A 139 19.83 8.79 -18.97
C LEU A 139 20.59 8.05 -20.07
N GLU A 140 19.92 7.66 -21.16
CA GLU A 140 20.47 6.84 -22.24
C GLU A 140 21.07 5.50 -21.77
N TRP A 141 20.52 4.94 -20.68
CA TRP A 141 20.83 3.60 -20.16
C TRP A 141 20.00 2.52 -20.88
N ASN A 142 19.72 2.74 -22.15
CA ASN A 142 19.12 1.80 -23.08
C ASN A 142 20.19 1.24 -24.02
N TYR A 143 19.88 0.11 -24.66
CA TYR A 143 20.72 -0.44 -25.73
C TYR A 143 19.97 -0.35 -27.07
N PRO A 144 20.68 -0.15 -28.19
CA PRO A 144 20.04 -0.08 -29.50
C PRO A 144 19.39 -1.42 -29.83
N TYR A 145 18.15 -1.37 -30.32
CA TYR A 145 17.36 -2.54 -30.70
C TYR A 145 18.08 -3.46 -31.71
N THR A 146 18.95 -2.89 -32.54
CA THR A 146 19.73 -3.60 -33.56
C THR A 146 20.88 -4.44 -33.00
N ARG A 147 21.25 -4.27 -31.72
CA ARG A 147 22.36 -4.97 -31.06
C ARG A 147 21.94 -5.58 -29.73
N PRO A 148 21.20 -6.71 -29.77
CA PRO A 148 20.72 -7.40 -28.58
C PRO A 148 21.84 -8.06 -27.75
N ASP A 149 23.06 -8.10 -28.24
CA ASP A 149 24.29 -8.57 -27.58
C ASP A 149 24.77 -7.61 -26.47
N MET A 150 24.36 -6.33 -26.50
CA MET A 150 24.75 -5.34 -25.51
C MET A 150 23.85 -5.30 -24.26
N TYR A 151 22.99 -6.31 -24.05
CA TYR A 151 22.07 -6.39 -22.90
C TYR A 151 22.77 -6.45 -21.52
N ALA A 152 24.04 -6.82 -21.47
CA ALA A 152 24.87 -6.82 -20.26
C ALA A 152 25.46 -5.44 -19.94
N ARG A 153 25.39 -4.49 -20.88
CA ARG A 153 25.84 -3.11 -20.68
C ARG A 153 24.87 -2.42 -19.72
N LYS A 154 25.41 -1.79 -18.68
CA LYS A 154 24.62 -1.10 -17.64
C LYS A 154 23.69 -2.01 -16.82
N GLN A 155 24.04 -3.29 -16.72
CA GLN A 155 23.28 -4.27 -15.92
C GLN A 155 23.29 -3.99 -14.42
N TRP A 156 24.34 -3.33 -13.91
CA TRP A 156 24.51 -3.06 -12.48
C TRP A 156 23.56 -1.97 -11.98
N GLU A 157 23.27 -0.99 -12.82
CA GLU A 157 22.32 0.09 -12.54
C GLU A 157 20.90 -0.48 -12.43
N ALA A 158 20.49 -1.34 -13.38
CA ALA A 158 19.22 -2.05 -13.33
C ALA A 158 19.14 -2.98 -12.11
N PHE A 159 20.21 -3.72 -11.83
CA PHE A 159 20.31 -4.59 -10.66
C PHE A 159 20.12 -3.81 -9.35
N ALA A 160 20.87 -2.72 -9.15
CA ALA A 160 20.81 -1.92 -7.94
C ALA A 160 19.41 -1.31 -7.72
N PHE A 161 18.77 -0.85 -8.79
CA PHE A 161 17.41 -0.31 -8.72
C PHE A 161 16.38 -1.39 -8.34
N ILE A 162 16.41 -2.55 -9.01
CA ILE A 162 15.51 -3.67 -8.71
C ILE A 162 15.70 -4.13 -7.26
N VAL A 163 16.94 -4.34 -6.83
CA VAL A 163 17.24 -4.77 -5.46
C VAL A 163 16.71 -3.75 -4.45
N SER A 164 17.02 -2.46 -4.61
CA SER A 164 16.60 -1.44 -3.64
C SER A 164 15.07 -1.33 -3.52
N MET A 165 14.36 -1.18 -4.65
CA MET A 165 12.90 -1.00 -4.63
C MET A 165 12.15 -2.24 -4.18
N HIS A 166 12.54 -3.44 -4.65
CA HIS A 166 11.86 -4.66 -4.25
C HIS A 166 12.20 -5.10 -2.82
N THR A 167 13.42 -4.80 -2.32
CA THR A 167 13.73 -4.99 -0.90
C THR A 167 12.82 -4.12 -0.04
N ALA A 168 12.66 -2.84 -0.38
CA ALA A 168 11.74 -1.95 0.34
C ALA A 168 10.29 -2.48 0.30
N GLY A 169 9.83 -2.98 -0.86
CA GLY A 169 8.51 -3.59 -1.00
C GLY A 169 8.34 -4.85 -0.15
N VAL A 170 9.34 -5.73 -0.08
CA VAL A 170 9.31 -6.93 0.76
C VAL A 170 9.33 -6.58 2.24
N ILE A 171 10.15 -5.61 2.65
CA ILE A 171 10.17 -5.10 4.04
C ILE A 171 8.77 -4.56 4.40
N TRP A 172 8.13 -3.82 3.51
CA TRP A 172 6.76 -3.35 3.71
C TRP A 172 5.78 -4.50 3.91
N VAL A 173 5.82 -5.53 3.05
CA VAL A 173 4.99 -6.74 3.18
C VAL A 173 5.24 -7.42 4.52
N PHE A 174 6.50 -7.52 4.95
CA PHE A 174 6.86 -8.16 6.22
C PHE A 174 6.20 -7.47 7.41
N PHE A 175 6.24 -6.13 7.47
CA PHE A 175 5.64 -5.39 8.58
C PHE A 175 4.12 -5.29 8.53
N ARG A 176 3.53 -5.24 7.33
CA ARG A 176 2.10 -4.89 7.16
C ARG A 176 1.21 -6.05 6.72
N GLN A 177 1.78 -7.19 6.32
CA GLN A 177 1.03 -8.34 5.79
C GLN A 177 0.08 -7.92 4.65
N ASP A 178 0.57 -7.04 3.77
CA ASP A 178 -0.24 -6.42 2.73
C ASP A 178 -0.30 -7.31 1.49
N LEU A 179 -1.44 -7.98 1.31
CA LEU A 179 -1.67 -8.88 0.16
C LEU A 179 -1.60 -8.13 -1.17
N VAL A 180 -2.06 -6.88 -1.22
CA VAL A 180 -2.10 -6.09 -2.46
C VAL A 180 -0.69 -5.79 -2.93
N VAL A 181 0.19 -5.35 -2.02
CA VAL A 181 1.60 -5.08 -2.33
C VAL A 181 2.33 -6.37 -2.71
N THR A 182 1.98 -7.50 -2.08
CA THR A 182 2.56 -8.81 -2.41
C THR A 182 2.23 -9.23 -3.83
N ILE A 183 0.93 -9.23 -4.19
CA ILE A 183 0.48 -9.61 -5.54
C ILE A 183 0.99 -8.62 -6.58
N GLY A 184 0.89 -7.31 -6.31
CA GLY A 184 1.34 -6.27 -7.23
C GLY A 184 2.84 -6.31 -7.47
N GLY A 185 3.64 -6.41 -6.40
CA GLY A 185 5.09 -6.55 -6.48
C GLY A 185 5.51 -7.81 -7.24
N LEU A 186 4.90 -8.95 -6.92
CA LEU A 186 5.15 -10.21 -7.64
C LEU A 186 4.81 -10.09 -9.12
N TRP A 187 3.66 -9.50 -9.47
CA TRP A 187 3.26 -9.33 -10.87
C TRP A 187 4.25 -8.48 -11.66
N ILE A 188 4.76 -7.39 -11.07
CA ILE A 188 5.77 -6.56 -11.71
C ILE A 188 7.08 -7.32 -11.89
N VAL A 189 7.56 -8.03 -10.86
CA VAL A 189 8.76 -8.87 -10.97
C VAL A 189 8.61 -9.89 -12.10
N LEU A 190 7.47 -10.58 -12.17
CA LEU A 190 7.18 -11.55 -13.23
C LEU A 190 7.12 -10.87 -14.61
N SER A 191 6.54 -9.68 -14.70
CA SER A 191 6.45 -8.93 -15.96
C SER A 191 7.83 -8.57 -16.51
N ILE A 192 8.78 -8.19 -15.65
CA ILE A 192 10.17 -7.89 -16.02
C ILE A 192 10.90 -9.19 -16.36
N MET A 193 10.71 -10.24 -15.56
CA MET A 193 11.39 -11.53 -15.70
C MET A 193 11.04 -12.25 -17.00
N LEU A 194 9.79 -12.18 -17.44
CA LEU A 194 9.29 -12.90 -18.62
C LEU A 194 9.71 -12.26 -19.95
N ARG A 195 10.18 -11.01 -19.94
CA ARG A 195 10.74 -10.37 -21.14
C ARG A 195 12.21 -10.79 -21.29
N ARG A 196 12.55 -11.47 -22.40
CA ARG A 196 13.94 -11.88 -22.73
C ARG A 196 14.51 -11.04 -23.87
N PRO A 197 15.85 -10.90 -24.01
CA PRO A 197 16.91 -11.39 -23.11
C PRO A 197 17.13 -10.49 -21.88
N LYS A 198 17.76 -11.03 -20.82
CA LYS A 198 18.11 -10.31 -19.58
C LYS A 198 19.51 -10.68 -19.12
N ALA A 199 20.20 -9.71 -18.53
CA ALA A 199 21.50 -9.94 -17.92
C ALA A 199 21.38 -10.93 -16.75
N ALA A 200 22.38 -11.80 -16.58
CA ALA A 200 22.39 -12.83 -15.55
C ALA A 200 22.12 -12.29 -14.11
N PRO A 201 22.78 -11.21 -13.63
CA PRO A 201 22.52 -10.70 -12.27
C PRO A 201 21.10 -10.14 -12.11
N VAL A 202 20.58 -9.45 -13.13
CA VAL A 202 19.21 -8.92 -13.11
C VAL A 202 18.20 -10.07 -13.06
N PHE A 203 18.42 -11.12 -13.85
CA PHE A 203 17.53 -12.27 -13.89
C PHE A 203 17.55 -13.07 -12.57
N ALA A 204 18.73 -13.26 -11.96
CA ALA A 204 18.87 -13.94 -10.67
C ALA A 204 18.09 -13.22 -9.55
N VAL A 205 18.21 -11.89 -9.48
CA VAL A 205 17.48 -11.09 -8.48
C VAL A 205 15.97 -11.15 -8.68
N LEU A 206 15.49 -11.12 -9.93
CA LEU A 206 14.06 -11.26 -10.21
C LEU A 206 13.52 -12.61 -9.73
N ILE A 207 14.28 -13.70 -9.89
CA ILE A 207 13.90 -15.02 -9.33
C ILE A 207 13.82 -14.95 -7.80
N ILE A 208 14.84 -14.37 -7.15
CA ILE A 208 14.88 -14.24 -5.69
C ILE A 208 13.64 -13.50 -5.19
N PHE A 209 13.31 -12.33 -5.76
CA PHE A 209 12.13 -11.58 -5.33
C PHE A 209 10.81 -12.26 -5.69
N ALA A 210 10.73 -12.97 -6.82
CA ALA A 210 9.55 -13.75 -7.18
C ALA A 210 9.21 -14.81 -6.12
N VAL A 211 10.22 -15.39 -5.47
CA VAL A 211 10.05 -16.32 -4.35
C VAL A 211 9.88 -15.58 -3.02
N LEU A 212 10.61 -14.48 -2.82
CA LEU A 212 10.64 -13.78 -1.54
C LEU A 212 9.29 -13.12 -1.20
N TYR A 213 8.58 -12.53 -2.16
CA TYR A 213 7.25 -11.94 -1.94
C TYR A 213 6.24 -12.93 -1.33
N PRO A 214 5.93 -14.08 -1.96
CA PRO A 214 4.99 -15.03 -1.37
C PRO A 214 5.53 -15.65 -0.08
N LEU A 215 6.84 -15.95 0.00
CA LEU A 215 7.44 -16.56 1.18
C LEU A 215 7.34 -15.64 2.41
N THR A 216 7.64 -14.35 2.25
CA THR A 216 7.52 -13.35 3.33
C THR A 216 6.08 -13.11 3.76
N TYR A 217 5.13 -13.12 2.83
CA TYR A 217 3.71 -13.03 3.17
C TYR A 217 3.27 -14.26 3.99
N ILE A 218 3.60 -15.47 3.54
CA ILE A 218 3.22 -16.72 4.22
C ILE A 218 3.90 -16.82 5.59
N SER A 219 5.19 -16.51 5.69
CA SER A 219 5.95 -16.61 6.95
C SER A 219 5.42 -15.65 8.00
N THR A 220 5.11 -14.41 7.63
CA THR A 220 4.54 -13.43 8.57
C THR A 220 3.12 -13.79 8.97
N MET A 221 2.31 -14.31 8.04
CA MET A 221 0.97 -14.81 8.34
C MET A 221 1.01 -15.98 9.34
N ALA A 222 1.90 -16.95 9.10
CA ALA A 222 2.11 -18.09 9.98
C ALA A 222 2.58 -17.65 11.38
N TRP A 223 3.57 -16.74 11.45
CA TRP A 223 4.10 -16.20 12.70
C TRP A 223 3.01 -15.51 13.54
N LYS A 224 2.17 -14.68 12.92
CA LYS A 224 1.07 -14.00 13.62
C LYS A 224 -0.02 -14.96 14.07
N ARG A 225 -0.29 -16.01 13.31
CA ARG A 225 -1.26 -17.05 13.69
C ARG A 225 -0.76 -17.84 14.90
N LEU A 226 0.53 -18.19 14.93
CA LEU A 226 1.17 -18.86 16.06
C LEU A 226 1.12 -17.99 17.33
N ARG A 227 1.54 -16.72 17.23
CA ARG A 227 1.48 -15.79 18.38
C ARG A 227 0.07 -15.56 18.91
N ARG A 228 -0.95 -15.58 18.05
CA ARG A 228 -2.35 -15.49 18.51
C ARG A 228 -2.77 -16.73 19.28
N HIS A 229 -2.37 -17.91 18.81
CA HIS A 229 -2.63 -19.16 19.52
C HIS A 229 -2.01 -19.15 20.92
N GLU A 230 -0.74 -18.75 21.03
CA GLU A 230 -0.04 -18.63 22.32
C GLU A 230 -0.72 -17.60 23.26
N GLN A 231 -1.25 -16.50 22.71
CA GLN A 231 -1.95 -15.48 23.47
C GLN A 231 -3.37 -15.90 23.90
N ASP A 232 -4.06 -16.70 23.09
CA ASP A 232 -5.41 -17.19 23.38
C ASP A 232 -5.37 -18.39 24.35
N GLU A 233 -4.32 -19.23 24.30
CA GLU A 233 -4.09 -20.32 25.25
C GLU A 233 -3.76 -19.81 26.67
N GLY A 234 -3.09 -18.66 26.80
CA GLY A 234 -2.85 -18.01 28.09
C GLY A 234 -4.04 -17.26 28.68
N ARG A 235 -5.19 -17.24 28.00
CA ARG A 235 -6.37 -16.43 28.34
C ARG A 235 -7.54 -17.24 28.92
N ILE A 236 -7.37 -18.54 29.10
CA ILE A 236 -8.29 -19.39 29.85
C ILE A 236 -8.03 -19.14 31.33
N ALA A 237 -8.57 -18.02 31.84
CA ALA A 237 -8.73 -17.86 33.28
C ALA A 237 -9.74 -18.92 33.75
N LEU A 238 -9.29 -19.82 34.61
CA LEU A 238 -10.18 -20.71 35.36
C LEU A 238 -11.22 -19.84 36.08
N PRO A 239 -12.52 -20.20 36.04
CA PRO A 239 -13.49 -19.63 36.97
C PRO A 239 -12.91 -19.75 38.39
N PRO A 240 -13.05 -18.74 39.26
CA PRO A 240 -12.68 -18.91 40.65
C PRO A 240 -13.44 -20.14 41.18
N ASP A 241 -12.71 -21.11 41.73
CA ASP A 241 -13.32 -22.28 42.35
C ASP A 241 -14.30 -21.80 43.43
N GLU A 242 -15.53 -22.33 43.45
CA GLU A 242 -16.60 -21.95 44.39
C GLU A 242 -16.34 -22.40 45.85
N ASP A 243 -15.10 -22.75 46.19
CA ASP A 243 -14.72 -23.37 47.46
C ASP A 243 -13.77 -22.52 48.32
N GLU A 244 -13.82 -21.20 48.25
CA GLU A 244 -13.25 -20.33 49.29
C GLU A 244 -14.35 -19.67 50.14
N PRO A 245 -14.52 -20.07 51.41
CA PRO A 245 -15.45 -19.41 52.32
C PRO A 245 -14.96 -17.98 52.61
N VAL A 246 -15.77 -17.01 52.20
CA VAL A 246 -15.65 -15.61 52.62
C VAL A 246 -15.71 -15.56 54.15
N PRO A 247 -14.71 -15.01 54.86
CA PRO A 247 -14.86 -14.73 56.28
C PRO A 247 -15.82 -13.54 56.43
N GLU A 248 -17.06 -13.88 56.76
CA GLU A 248 -18.09 -13.00 57.26
C GLU A 248 -17.61 -12.37 58.58
N ASN A 249 -17.06 -11.16 58.52
CA ASN A 249 -16.85 -10.33 59.71
C ASN A 249 -17.92 -9.24 59.74
N GLY A 250 -19.08 -9.61 60.28
CA GLY A 250 -20.04 -8.66 60.83
C GLY A 250 -19.55 -8.10 62.16
N TYR A 251 -19.49 -6.78 62.26
CA TYR A 251 -19.78 -6.06 63.50
C TYR A 251 -20.69 -4.89 63.17
N GLU A 252 -21.95 -5.03 63.53
CA GLU A 252 -22.87 -3.92 63.79
C GLU A 252 -22.30 -3.02 64.90
N ASN A 253 -22.34 -1.70 64.69
CA ASN A 253 -22.74 -0.80 65.77
C ASN A 253 -23.22 0.56 65.22
N GLY A 254 -24.55 0.70 65.21
CA GLY A 254 -25.33 1.86 65.67
C GLY A 254 -24.91 3.29 65.33
N GLY A 255 -25.83 4.00 64.66
CA GLY A 255 -26.29 5.28 65.21
C GLY A 255 -26.44 6.45 64.24
N ALA A 256 -27.69 6.93 64.16
CA ALA A 256 -28.11 8.30 63.85
C ALA A 256 -28.05 8.80 62.40
N VAL A 257 -29.20 8.61 61.74
CA VAL A 257 -29.81 9.56 60.81
C VAL A 257 -29.78 10.97 61.40
N ASN A 258 -29.19 11.93 60.68
CA ASN A 258 -29.57 13.34 60.79
C ASN A 258 -29.92 13.87 59.39
N GLN A 259 -31.22 13.97 59.20
CA GLN A 259 -31.92 14.74 58.20
C GLN A 259 -31.85 16.20 58.65
N GLU A 260 -30.98 17.01 58.04
CA GLU A 260 -31.05 18.47 58.02
C GLU A 260 -29.88 18.97 57.15
N ASP A 261 -30.16 19.22 55.87
CA ASP A 261 -29.58 20.35 55.11
C ASP A 261 -30.30 20.43 53.76
N ALA A 262 -31.52 20.94 53.88
CA ALA A 262 -32.22 21.57 52.79
C ALA A 262 -31.52 22.90 52.47
N ALA A 263 -30.80 22.96 51.35
CA ALA A 263 -30.69 24.16 50.53
C ALA A 263 -29.80 23.87 49.33
N VAL A 264 -30.36 23.95 48.12
CA VAL A 264 -29.85 24.65 46.92
C VAL A 264 -30.68 24.10 45.76
N TRP A 265 -31.94 24.51 45.71
CA TRP A 265 -32.72 24.49 44.47
C TRP A 265 -32.56 25.85 43.82
N GLY A 266 -32.08 25.83 42.58
CA GLY A 266 -31.91 27.01 41.73
C GLY A 266 -33.25 27.69 41.47
N GLY A 267 -33.30 29.00 41.78
CA GLY A 267 -34.31 29.90 41.26
C GLY A 267 -33.85 30.42 39.91
N ASP A 268 -34.53 29.99 38.85
CA ASP A 268 -34.43 30.57 37.52
C ASP A 268 -35.50 31.66 37.35
N GLU A 269 -35.11 32.70 36.64
CA GLU A 269 -35.65 34.05 36.69
C GLU A 269 -36.99 34.20 35.94
N ARG A 270 -37.89 35.02 36.51
CA ARG A 270 -38.90 35.78 35.75
C ARG A 270 -38.75 37.25 36.10
N ARG A 271 -38.17 38.04 35.19
CA ARG A 271 -38.71 39.31 34.65
C ARG A 271 -37.69 40.00 33.75
#